data_AF-A0A1A2B479-F1
#
_entry.id   AF-A0A1A2B479-F1
#
_cell.length_a   1.000
_cell.length_b   1.000
_cell.length_c   1.000
_cell.angle_alpha   90.00
_cell.angle_beta   90.00
_cell.angle_gamma   90.00
#
_symmetry.space_group_name_H-M   'P 1'
#
loop_
_entity.id
_entity.type
_entity.pdbx_description
1 polymer ?
#
loop_
_entity_poly.entity_id
_entity_poly.type
_entity_poly.pdbx_seq_one_letter_code
_entity_poly.pdbx_strand_id
1 'polypeptide(L)' 'MVGLITWLIAVSMWPFLIFVLPATLAYVAVSALIARAPGRWGQVGRGMMIGSLSGPISILIFVPAFIVAHAIGPI' A
#
# COMPACT_ATOMS: atom_id res chain seq x y z
N MET A 1 5.39 28.63 -0.92
CA MET A 1 4.49 27.62 -0.31
C MET A 1 4.62 26.25 -0.95
N VAL A 2 4.51 26.12 -2.28
CA VAL A 2 4.63 24.82 -3.01
C VAL A 2 5.86 24.01 -2.60
N GLY A 3 7.07 24.59 -2.61
CA GLY A 3 8.29 23.85 -2.28
C GLY A 3 8.33 23.29 -0.85
N LEU A 4 7.75 23.99 0.14
CA LEU A 4 7.66 23.51 1.52
C LEU A 4 6.66 22.35 1.66
N ILE A 5 5.52 22.44 0.96
CA ILE A 5 4.48 21.40 0.94
C ILE A 5 5.03 20.15 0.25
N THR A 6 5.74 20.31 -0.87
CA THR A 6 6.41 19.20 -1.56
C THR A 6 7.45 18.55 -0.67
N TRP A 7 8.28 19.31 0.06
CA TRP A 7 9.23 18.73 1.01
C TRP A 7 8.53 18.02 2.18
N LEU A 8 7.50 18.60 2.77
CA LEU A 8 6.82 17.99 3.92
C LEU A 8 5.99 16.76 3.55
N ILE A 9 5.37 16.73 2.36
CA ILE A 9 4.48 15.64 1.95
C ILE A 9 5.23 14.65 1.05
N ALA A 10 5.87 15.10 -0.03
CA ALA A 10 6.49 14.19 -0.99
C ALA A 10 7.77 13.55 -0.47
N VAL A 11 8.60 14.25 0.32
CA VAL A 11 9.80 13.62 0.92
C VAL A 11 9.41 12.64 2.04
N SER A 12 8.38 12.97 2.84
CA SER A 12 7.84 12.08 3.89
C SER A 12 7.14 10.83 3.33
N MET A 13 6.74 10.83 2.06
CA MET A 13 6.16 9.67 1.39
C MET A 13 7.20 8.59 1.03
N TRP A 14 8.47 8.93 0.87
CA TRP A 14 9.52 7.94 0.54
C TRP A 14 9.77 6.91 1.64
N PRO A 15 9.88 7.28 2.93
CA PRO A 15 9.89 6.31 4.03
C PRO A 15 8.65 5.39 4.02
N PHE A 16 7.49 5.91 3.64
CA PHE A 16 6.28 5.12 3.51
C PHE A 16 6.44 4.02 2.46
N LEU A 17 6.95 4.35 1.28
CA LEU A 17 7.22 3.36 0.24
C LEU A 17 8.31 2.36 0.64
N ILE A 18 9.36 2.79 1.33
CA ILE A 18 10.50 1.92 1.68
C ILE A 18 10.17 0.97 2.84
N PHE A 19 9.39 1.40 3.82
CA PHE A 19 9.11 0.60 5.02
C PHE A 19 7.70 0.03 5.03
N VAL A 20 6.69 0.83 4.65
CA VAL A 20 5.28 0.41 4.74
C VAL A 20 4.94 -0.57 3.63
N LEU A 21 5.48 -0.41 2.41
CA LEU A 21 5.24 -1.38 1.33
C LEU A 21 5.81 -2.77 1.66
N PRO A 22 7.08 -2.96 2.07
CA PRO A 22 7.55 -4.29 2.47
C PRO A 22 6.80 -4.86 3.68
N ALA A 23 6.47 -4.03 4.67
CA ALA A 23 5.71 -4.47 5.84
C ALA A 23 4.29 -4.94 5.47
N THR A 24 3.60 -4.22 4.58
CA THR A 24 2.27 -4.63 4.10
C THR A 24 2.34 -5.89 3.26
N LEU A 25 3.34 -6.04 2.39
CA LEU A 25 3.54 -7.27 1.62
C LEU A 25 3.86 -8.48 2.53
N ALA A 26 4.69 -8.29 3.57
CA ALA A 26 4.95 -9.32 4.56
C ALA A 26 3.67 -9.73 5.31
N TYR A 27 2.85 -8.75 5.71
CA TYR A 27 1.58 -9.01 6.36
C TYR A 27 0.59 -9.74 5.44
N VAL A 28 0.52 -9.39 4.16
CA VAL A 28 -0.26 -10.13 3.15
C VAL A 28 0.23 -11.58 3.07
N ALA A 29 1.55 -11.81 3.00
CA ALA A 29 2.10 -13.16 2.95
C ALA A 29 1.74 -13.99 4.20
N VAL A 30 1.84 -13.40 5.40
CA VAL A 30 1.43 -14.04 6.65
C VAL A 30 -0.07 -14.36 6.63
N SER A 31 -0.90 -13.42 6.21
CA SER A 31 -2.36 -13.65 6.12
C SER A 31 -2.71 -14.78 5.15
N ALA A 32 -2.02 -14.87 4.01
CA ALA A 32 -2.19 -15.93 3.03
C ALA A 32 -1.79 -17.30 3.59
N LEU A 33 -0.72 -17.37 4.40
CA LEU A 33 -0.33 -18.59 5.10
C LEU A 33 -1.40 -19.04 6.10
N ILE A 34 -1.89 -18.12 6.94
CA ILE A 34 -2.94 -18.41 7.94
C ILE A 34 -4.25 -18.83 7.26
N ALA A 35 -4.58 -18.24 6.12
CA ALA A 35 -5.79 -18.56 5.35
C ALA A 35 -5.86 -20.03 4.88
N ARG A 36 -4.72 -20.73 4.82
CA ARG A 36 -4.64 -22.16 4.45
C ARG A 36 -5.07 -23.09 5.57
N ALA A 37 -5.13 -22.62 6.81
CA ALA A 37 -5.54 -23.44 7.94
C ALA A 37 -7.05 -23.81 7.86
N PRO A 38 -7.45 -25.00 8.31
CA PRO A 38 -8.87 -25.36 8.38
C PRO A 38 -9.59 -24.62 9.51
N GLY A 39 -10.92 -24.51 9.37
CA GLY A 39 -11.79 -23.97 10.42
C GLY A 39 -11.65 -22.47 10.63
N ARG A 40 -11.78 -22.04 11.90
CA ARG A 40 -11.83 -20.62 12.29
C ARG A 40 -10.54 -19.87 11.96
N TRP A 41 -9.38 -20.52 12.07
CA TRP A 41 -8.09 -19.91 11.74
C TRP A 41 -7.98 -19.51 10.27
N GLY A 42 -8.47 -20.36 9.35
CA GLY A 42 -8.51 -20.01 7.93
C GLY A 42 -9.50 -18.88 7.60
N GLN A 43 -10.61 -18.78 8.34
CA GLN A 43 -11.54 -17.65 8.16
C GLN A 43 -10.90 -16.33 8.59
N VAL A 44 -10.20 -16.32 9.73
CA VAL A 44 -9.43 -15.16 10.20
C VAL A 44 -8.37 -14.76 9.17
N GLY A 45 -7.57 -15.72 8.68
CA GLY A 45 -6.55 -15.45 7.68
C GLY A 45 -7.11 -14.84 6.38
N ARG A 46 -8.26 -15.30 5.91
CA ARG A 46 -8.96 -14.71 4.74
C ARG A 46 -9.43 -13.28 5.01
N GLY A 47 -9.99 -13.02 6.20
CA GLY A 47 -10.40 -11.67 6.62
C GLY A 47 -9.20 -10.71 6.69
N MET A 48 -8.11 -11.16 7.31
CA MET A 48 -6.84 -10.42 7.35
C MET A 48 -6.33 -10.11 5.94
N MET A 49 -6.37 -11.10 5.04
CA MET A 49 -5.89 -10.94 3.66
C MET A 49 -6.70 -9.88 2.91
N ILE A 50 -8.03 -9.94 2.96
CA ILE A 50 -8.91 -8.95 2.32
C ILE A 50 -8.63 -7.55 2.87
N GLY A 51 -8.53 -7.38 4.18
CA GLY A 51 -8.22 -6.08 4.80
C GLY A 51 -6.84 -5.55 4.39
N SER A 52 -5.84 -6.43 4.33
CA SER A 52 -4.46 -6.07 4.00
C SER A 52 -4.23 -5.66 2.55
N LEU A 53 -5.09 -6.09 1.62
CA LEU A 53 -4.98 -5.76 0.20
C LEU A 53 -5.21 -4.28 -0.09
N SER A 54 -5.89 -3.55 0.79
CA SER A 54 -6.14 -2.12 0.63
C SER A 54 -4.84 -1.32 0.43
N GLY A 55 -3.79 -1.60 1.20
CA GLY A 55 -2.49 -0.90 1.10
C GLY A 55 -1.80 -1.10 -0.26
N PRO A 56 -1.49 -2.35 -0.65
CA PRO A 56 -0.87 -2.65 -1.94
C PRO A 56 -1.68 -2.18 -3.14
N ILE A 57 -3.01 -2.38 -3.13
CA ILE A 57 -3.88 -1.97 -4.25
C ILE A 57 -3.91 -0.44 -4.38
N SER A 58 -3.96 0.28 -3.26
CA SER A 58 -3.91 1.75 -3.27
C SER A 58 -2.62 2.24 -3.95
N ILE A 59 -1.47 1.65 -3.62
CA ILE A 59 -0.19 2.01 -4.21
C ILE A 59 -0.18 1.71 -5.72
N LEU A 60 -0.69 0.55 -6.12
CA LEU A 60 -0.84 0.14 -7.52
C LEU A 60 -1.69 1.11 -8.35
N ILE A 61 -2.67 1.79 -7.74
CA ILE A 61 -3.55 2.75 -8.44
C ILE A 61 -2.96 4.16 -8.38
N PHE A 62 -2.56 4.63 -7.20
CA PHE A 62 -2.13 6.01 -6.98
C PHE A 62 -0.79 6.33 -7.63
N VAL A 63 0.18 5.41 -7.62
CA VAL A 63 1.50 5.69 -8.20
C VAL A 63 1.41 5.92 -9.72
N PRO A 64 0.75 5.04 -10.51
CA PRO A 64 0.56 5.31 -11.94
C PRO A 64 -0.27 6.55 -12.21
N ALA A 65 -1.36 6.77 -11.46
CA ALA A 65 -2.19 7.96 -11.62
C ALA A 65 -1.39 9.25 -11.38
N PHE A 66 -0.52 9.27 -10.37
CA PHE A 66 0.35 10.39 -10.09
C PHE A 66 1.38 10.61 -11.20
N ILE A 67 2.01 9.55 -11.72
CA ILE A 67 2.96 9.63 -12.85
C ILE A 67 2.28 10.20 -14.09
N VAL A 68 1.08 9.71 -14.42
CA VAL A 68 0.30 10.19 -15.57
C VAL A 68 -0.09 11.65 -15.40
N ALA A 69 -0.62 12.04 -14.24
CA ALA A 69 -0.96 13.44 -13.95
C ALA A 69 0.27 14.36 -14.07
N HIS A 70 1.43 13.91 -13.59
CA HIS A 70 2.67 14.67 -13.69
C HIS A 70 3.20 14.78 -15.12
N ALA A 71 2.95 13.77 -15.97
CA ALA A 71 3.35 13.77 -17.38
C ALA A 71 2.48 14.69 -18.25
N ILE A 72 1.20 14.86 -17.89
CA ILE A 72 0.26 15.74 -18.62
C ILE A 72 0.47 17.21 -18.25
N GLY A 73 1.10 17.49 -17.10
CA GLY A 73 1.26 18.85 -16.57
C GLY A 73 -0.04 19.36 -15.93
N PRO A 74 0.00 20.50 -15.20
CA PRO A 74 -1.22 21.09 -14.67
C PRO A 74 -2.16 21.46 -15.82
N ILE A 75 -3.38 20.94 -15.79
CA ILE A 75 -4.51 21.46 -16.57
C ILE A 75 -4.89 22.87 -16.10
#